data_AF-A0A8J7MS54-F1
#
_entry.id   AF-A0A8J7MS54-F1
#
_cell.length_a   1.000
_cell.length_b   1.000
_cell.length_c   1.000
_cell.angle_alpha   90.00
_cell.angle_beta   90.00
_cell.angle_gamma   90.00
#
_symmetry.space_group_name_H-M   'P 1'
#
loop_
_entity.id
_entity.type
_entity.pdbx_description
1 polymer ?
#
loop_
_entity_poly.entity_id
_entity_poly.type
_entity_poly.pdbx_seq_one_letter_code
_entity_poly.pdbx_strand_id
1 'polypeptide(L)'
;MNIITSILRRLSDLERRLTNAQRYGTITAVDAANGRAKVTFGGETESAWLPISVARAAGAKVWAPPVAGEQVMIFSPGGDTAQGVICGSLPSDANPSPSSDGAAYTIHMPGGVTINVAGGAIEIVAPGQVKVTGDIIVTGGDVVADGISLKEHIHGGIVRGALKTDPPE
;
A
#
# COMPACT_ATOMS: atom_id res chain seq x y z
N MET A 1 -2.06 -4.96 -54.06
CA MET A 1 -1.78 -4.08 -52.90
C MET A 1 -0.32 -3.65 -52.97
N ASN A 2 -0.01 -2.34 -53.02
CA ASN A 2 1.36 -1.85 -53.13
C ASN A 2 2.13 -2.10 -51.81
N ILE A 3 3.40 -2.50 -51.90
CA ILE A 3 4.31 -2.76 -50.76
C ILE A 3 4.36 -1.55 -49.81
N ILE A 4 4.40 -0.33 -50.36
CA ILE A 4 4.39 0.91 -49.56
C ILE A 4 3.12 0.99 -48.70
N THR A 5 1.94 0.72 -49.28
CA THR A 5 0.67 0.72 -48.52
C THR A 5 0.66 -0.34 -47.40
N SER A 6 1.25 -1.51 -47.65
CA SER A 6 1.37 -2.57 -46.63
C SER A 6 2.29 -2.16 -45.48
N ILE A 7 3.45 -1.55 -45.80
CA ILE A 7 4.41 -1.06 -44.81
C ILE A 7 3.77 0.05 -43.96
N LEU A 8 3.13 1.04 -44.60
CA LEU A 8 2.48 2.14 -43.89
C LEU A 8 1.39 1.62 -42.95
N ARG A 9 0.55 0.67 -43.39
CA ARG A 9 -0.47 0.05 -42.54
C ARG A 9 0.15 -0.65 -41.32
N ARG A 10 1.24 -1.39 -41.50
CA ARG A 10 1.94 -2.07 -40.40
C ARG A 10 2.60 -1.09 -39.45
N LEU A 11 3.17 0.00 -39.96
CA LEU A 11 3.76 1.06 -39.16
C LEU A 11 2.70 1.73 -38.28
N SER A 12 1.56 2.12 -38.84
CA SER A 12 0.47 2.72 -38.07
C SER A 12 -0.11 1.76 -37.02
N ASP A 13 -0.21 0.46 -37.31
CA ASP A 13 -0.63 -0.51 -36.29
C ASP A 13 0.42 -0.69 -35.18
N LEU A 14 1.72 -0.66 -35.51
CA LEU A 14 2.80 -0.68 -34.51
C LEU A 14 2.78 0.57 -33.64
N GLU A 15 2.63 1.75 -34.22
CA GLU A 15 2.51 3.02 -33.50
C GLU A 15 1.32 2.99 -32.54
N ARG A 16 0.14 2.57 -33.02
CA ARG A 16 -1.06 2.42 -32.19
C ARG A 16 -0.84 1.44 -31.03
N ARG A 17 -0.24 0.28 -31.29
CA ARG A 17 0.04 -0.73 -30.25
C ARG A 17 1.06 -0.21 -29.23
N LEU A 18 2.08 0.51 -29.69
CA LEU A 18 3.10 1.09 -28.83
C LEU A 18 2.50 2.14 -27.89
N THR A 19 1.68 3.05 -28.42
CA THR A 19 0.96 4.04 -27.59
C THR A 19 0.02 3.37 -26.58
N ASN A 20 -0.61 2.25 -26.95
CA ASN A 20 -1.51 1.54 -26.05
C ASN A 20 -0.80 0.59 -25.08
N ALA A 21 0.47 0.26 -25.31
CA ALA A 21 1.21 -0.69 -24.50
C ALA A 21 1.34 -0.24 -23.05
N GLN A 22 1.43 1.07 -22.81
CA GLN A 22 1.53 1.69 -21.48
C GLN A 22 0.68 2.95 -21.44
N ARG A 23 -0.27 3.03 -20.51
CA ARG A 23 -1.15 4.20 -20.36
C ARG A 23 -1.43 4.51 -18.91
N TYR A 24 -1.41 5.79 -18.55
CA TYR A 24 -1.93 6.23 -17.25
C TYR A 24 -3.45 6.16 -17.28
N GLY A 25 -4.04 5.75 -16.16
CA GLY A 25 -5.48 5.73 -15.97
C GLY A 25 -5.84 6.15 -14.55
N THR A 26 -7.12 6.45 -14.35
CA THR A 26 -7.70 6.73 -13.03
C THR A 26 -8.72 5.65 -12.72
N ILE A 27 -8.64 5.06 -11.53
CA ILE A 27 -9.57 4.02 -11.09
C ILE A 27 -10.98 4.61 -10.95
N THR A 28 -11.96 3.95 -11.56
CA THR A 28 -13.38 4.35 -11.49
C THR A 28 -14.21 3.41 -10.61
N ALA A 29 -13.87 2.12 -10.59
CA ALA A 29 -14.54 1.11 -9.77
C ALA A 29 -13.58 -0.03 -9.42
N VAL A 30 -13.80 -0.66 -8.25
CA VAL A 30 -12.95 -1.74 -7.73
C VAL A 30 -13.83 -2.91 -7.32
N ASP A 31 -13.53 -4.09 -7.87
CA ASP A 31 -14.06 -5.38 -7.45
C ASP A 31 -12.95 -6.13 -6.68
N ALA A 32 -12.86 -5.81 -5.39
CA ALA A 32 -11.84 -6.38 -4.51
C ALA A 32 -11.98 -7.89 -4.34
N ALA A 33 -13.20 -8.44 -4.44
CA ALA A 33 -13.44 -9.87 -4.26
C ALA A 33 -12.80 -10.70 -5.39
N ASN A 34 -12.77 -10.16 -6.61
CA ASN A 34 -12.18 -10.81 -7.77
C ASN A 34 -10.80 -10.25 -8.18
N GLY A 35 -10.25 -9.31 -7.41
CA GLY A 35 -8.94 -8.71 -7.69
C GLY A 35 -8.90 -7.88 -8.98
N ARG A 36 -9.99 -7.17 -9.29
CA ARG A 36 -10.13 -6.39 -10.54
C ARG A 36 -10.54 -4.94 -10.27
N ALA A 37 -10.20 -4.08 -11.21
CA ALA A 37 -10.69 -2.70 -11.24
C ALA A 37 -10.96 -2.23 -12.66
N LYS A 38 -11.76 -1.18 -12.79
CA LYS A 38 -11.94 -0.40 -14.01
C LYS A 38 -11.18 0.90 -13.92
N VAL A 39 -10.72 1.37 -15.08
CA VAL A 39 -10.07 2.67 -15.21
C VAL A 39 -10.70 3.49 -16.33
N THR A 40 -10.61 4.81 -16.23
CA THR A 40 -10.71 5.73 -17.37
C THR A 40 -9.31 6.19 -17.79
N PHE A 41 -9.13 6.44 -19.08
CA PHE A 41 -7.91 7.03 -19.63
C PHE A 41 -8.08 8.52 -19.99
N GLY A 42 -8.99 9.23 -19.31
CA GLY A 42 -9.23 10.67 -19.49
C GLY A 42 -10.49 11.04 -20.31
N GLY A 43 -11.39 10.09 -20.56
CA GLY A 43 -12.68 10.32 -21.23
C GLY A 43 -13.85 9.68 -20.48
N GLU A 44 -15.03 9.69 -21.09
CA GLU A 44 -16.25 9.12 -20.49
C GLU A 44 -16.29 7.58 -20.52
N THR A 45 -15.45 6.94 -21.33
CA THR A 45 -15.42 5.48 -21.47
C THR A 45 -14.52 4.82 -20.42
N GLU A 46 -15.04 3.78 -19.78
CA GLU A 46 -14.28 2.91 -18.89
C GLU A 46 -13.63 1.74 -19.64
N SER A 47 -12.55 1.20 -19.07
CA SER A 47 -11.97 -0.07 -19.49
C SER A 47 -12.89 -1.27 -19.17
N ALA A 48 -12.54 -2.43 -19.70
CA ALA A 48 -12.99 -3.71 -19.12
C ALA A 48 -12.47 -3.85 -17.67
N TRP A 49 -12.94 -4.88 -16.96
CA TRP A 49 -12.40 -5.24 -15.65
C TRP A 49 -10.99 -5.82 -15.79
N LEU A 50 -9.99 -5.00 -15.46
CA LEU A 50 -8.58 -5.36 -15.55
C LEU A 50 -8.10 -5.95 -14.22
N PRO A 51 -7.23 -6.98 -14.24
CA PRO A 51 -6.59 -7.49 -13.03
C PRO A 51 -5.70 -6.42 -12.38
N ILE A 52 -5.70 -6.42 -11.05
CA ILE A 52 -4.82 -5.59 -10.22
C ILE A 52 -3.55 -6.38 -9.92
N SER A 53 -2.38 -5.83 -10.26
CA SER A 53 -1.10 -6.39 -9.85
C SER A 53 -0.91 -6.24 -8.34
N VAL A 54 -0.31 -7.23 -7.71
CA VAL A 54 0.11 -7.16 -6.30
C VAL A 54 1.62 -7.26 -6.19
N ALA A 55 2.19 -6.70 -5.12
CA ALA A 55 3.64 -6.77 -4.89
C ALA A 55 4.14 -8.22 -4.80
N ARG A 56 3.35 -9.14 -4.23
CA ARG A 56 3.64 -10.57 -4.11
C ARG A 56 2.36 -11.40 -4.18
N ALA A 57 2.39 -12.52 -4.90
CA ALA A 57 1.21 -13.36 -5.16
C ALA A 57 1.41 -14.87 -4.83
N ALA A 58 2.48 -15.24 -4.13
CA ALA A 58 2.85 -16.64 -3.89
C ALA A 58 3.07 -16.90 -2.39
N GLY A 59 4.26 -17.37 -1.98
CA GLY A 59 4.56 -17.64 -0.57
C GLY A 59 4.32 -16.45 0.35
N ALA A 60 4.69 -15.24 -0.10
CA ALA A 60 4.19 -13.99 0.45
C ALA A 60 3.04 -13.49 -0.42
N LYS A 61 1.99 -12.97 0.22
CA LYS A 61 0.83 -12.35 -0.43
C LYS A 61 0.63 -10.95 0.14
N VAL A 62 0.53 -9.96 -0.73
CA VAL A 62 0.24 -8.57 -0.33
C VAL A 62 -1.06 -8.17 -0.99
N TRP A 63 -2.01 -7.69 -0.21
CA TRP A 63 -3.27 -7.17 -0.70
C TRP A 63 -3.45 -5.73 -0.23
N ALA A 64 -3.30 -4.80 -1.17
CA ALA A 64 -3.50 -3.38 -1.00
C ALA A 64 -4.07 -2.85 -2.32
N PRO A 65 -5.36 -3.08 -2.59
CA PRO A 65 -5.97 -2.67 -3.85
C PRO A 65 -6.05 -1.13 -3.91
N PRO A 66 -5.96 -0.55 -5.11
CA PRO A 66 -6.20 0.87 -5.26
C PRO A 66 -7.68 1.20 -5.00
N VAL A 67 -7.99 2.48 -4.84
CA VAL A 67 -9.35 3.00 -4.63
C VAL A 67 -9.80 3.90 -5.78
N ALA A 68 -11.10 4.18 -5.88
CA ALA A 68 -11.63 5.10 -6.88
C ALA A 68 -10.97 6.50 -6.77
N GLY A 69 -10.63 7.10 -7.91
CA GLY A 69 -9.91 8.36 -8.00
C GLY A 69 -8.38 8.24 -7.97
N GLU A 70 -7.84 7.05 -7.72
CA GLU A 70 -6.40 6.81 -7.70
C GLU A 70 -5.80 6.72 -9.11
N GLN A 71 -4.66 7.38 -9.34
CA GLN A 71 -3.94 7.30 -10.61
C GLN A 71 -3.05 6.05 -10.62
N VAL A 72 -3.11 5.30 -11.71
CA VAL A 72 -2.40 4.03 -11.89
C VAL A 72 -1.76 3.94 -13.27
N MET A 73 -0.78 3.05 -13.41
CA MET A 73 -0.20 2.67 -14.71
C MET A 73 -0.88 1.40 -15.20
N ILE A 74 -1.18 1.33 -16.50
CA ILE A 74 -1.74 0.14 -17.13
C ILE A 74 -0.77 -0.36 -18.19
N PHE A 75 -0.38 -1.63 -18.10
CA PHE A 75 0.39 -2.33 -19.13
C PHE A 75 -0.53 -3.22 -19.95
N SER A 76 -0.54 -3.04 -21.27
CA SER A 76 -1.39 -3.77 -22.20
C SER A 76 -0.53 -4.65 -23.11
N PRO A 77 -0.40 -5.96 -22.82
CA PRO A 77 0.35 -6.89 -23.67
C PRO A 77 -0.10 -6.80 -25.14
N GLY A 78 0.84 -6.64 -26.06
CA GLY A 78 0.55 -6.49 -27.49
C GLY A 78 -0.18 -5.19 -27.87
N GLY A 79 -0.34 -4.23 -26.95
CA GLY A 79 -1.08 -2.99 -27.16
C GLY A 79 -2.60 -3.15 -27.16
N ASP A 80 -3.11 -4.29 -26.66
CA ASP A 80 -4.54 -4.53 -26.50
C ASP A 80 -5.01 -4.11 -25.09
N THR A 81 -5.69 -2.96 -25.03
CA THR A 81 -6.18 -2.39 -23.77
C THR A 81 -7.22 -3.27 -23.07
N ALA A 82 -7.88 -4.19 -23.77
CA ALA A 82 -8.81 -5.13 -23.16
C ALA A 82 -8.07 -6.21 -22.32
N GLN A 83 -6.79 -6.44 -22.59
CA GLN A 83 -5.91 -7.34 -21.85
C GLN A 83 -4.99 -6.59 -20.87
N GLY A 84 -5.29 -5.32 -20.59
CA GLY A 84 -4.50 -4.49 -19.69
C GLY A 84 -4.38 -5.09 -18.28
N VAL A 85 -3.26 -4.80 -17.62
CA VAL A 85 -3.03 -5.11 -16.21
C VAL A 85 -2.72 -3.79 -15.49
N ILE A 86 -3.44 -3.53 -14.40
CA ILE A 86 -3.19 -2.37 -13.55
C ILE A 86 -1.95 -2.66 -12.73
N CYS A 87 -0.94 -1.81 -12.84
CA CYS A 87 0.37 -2.00 -12.23
C CYS A 87 0.76 -0.80 -11.37
N GLY A 88 0.72 -1.03 -10.05
CA GLY A 88 1.07 -0.02 -9.05
C GLY A 88 0.13 1.17 -9.04
N SER A 89 0.55 2.16 -8.26
CA SER A 89 -0.16 3.40 -7.98
C SER A 89 0.81 4.56 -8.05
N LEU A 90 0.33 5.71 -8.52
CA LEU A 90 1.14 6.90 -8.72
C LEU A 90 0.60 8.03 -7.84
N PRO A 91 1.46 8.71 -7.07
CA PRO A 91 1.10 9.95 -6.42
C PRO A 91 0.59 10.96 -7.44
N SER A 92 -0.40 11.74 -7.04
CA SER A 92 -1.01 12.80 -7.85
C SER A 92 -1.30 14.01 -6.97
N ASP A 93 -1.65 15.16 -7.56
CA ASP A 93 -2.01 16.34 -6.78
C ASP A 93 -3.22 16.08 -5.85
N ALA A 94 -4.14 15.21 -6.26
CA ALA A 94 -5.29 14.80 -5.45
C ALA A 94 -4.92 13.79 -4.36
N ASN A 95 -3.87 12.99 -4.58
CA ASN A 95 -3.41 11.93 -3.67
C ASN A 95 -1.87 11.98 -3.57
N PRO A 96 -1.32 12.92 -2.80
CA PRO A 96 0.13 13.12 -2.72
C PRO A 96 0.83 11.98 -1.97
N SER A 97 2.16 11.94 -2.08
CA SER A 97 2.99 11.02 -1.29
C SER A 97 2.72 11.17 0.21
N PRO A 98 2.69 10.08 0.99
CA PRO A 98 2.45 10.14 2.44
C PRO A 98 3.62 10.74 3.22
N SER A 99 4.81 10.87 2.61
CA SER A 99 5.99 11.46 3.23
C SER A 99 6.82 12.22 2.20
N SER A 100 7.52 13.26 2.68
CA SER A 100 8.56 13.99 1.95
C SER A 100 9.98 13.65 2.44
N ASP A 101 10.11 12.80 3.46
CA ASP A 101 11.40 12.33 3.96
C ASP A 101 11.91 11.17 3.10
N GLY A 102 12.99 11.43 2.34
CA GLY A 102 13.59 10.44 1.45
C GLY A 102 14.30 9.28 2.15
N ALA A 103 14.50 9.34 3.47
CA ALA A 103 15.07 8.25 4.27
C ALA A 103 14.00 7.40 4.97
N ALA A 104 12.74 7.82 4.96
CA ALA A 104 11.65 7.13 5.63
C ALA A 104 10.98 6.09 4.74
N TYR A 105 10.62 4.95 5.32
CA TYR A 105 9.69 4.01 4.73
C TYR A 105 8.34 4.14 5.44
N THR A 106 7.40 4.84 4.79
CA THR A 106 6.10 5.19 5.37
C THR A 106 4.97 4.47 4.64
N ILE A 107 4.12 3.78 5.40
CA ILE A 107 2.84 3.24 4.94
C ILE A 107 1.73 4.02 5.65
N HIS A 108 0.86 4.68 4.88
CA HIS A 108 -0.36 5.31 5.37
C HIS A 108 -1.57 4.49 4.91
N MET A 109 -2.44 4.14 5.85
CA MET A 109 -3.63 3.33 5.63
C MET A 109 -4.89 4.11 6.06
N PRO A 110 -6.08 3.76 5.53
CA PRO A 110 -7.34 4.38 5.93
C PRO A 110 -7.57 4.34 7.45
N GLY A 111 -8.27 5.35 7.98
CA GLY A 111 -8.51 5.47 9.42
C GLY A 111 -7.36 6.06 10.22
N GLY A 112 -6.36 6.64 9.54
CA GLY A 112 -5.20 7.29 10.18
C GLY A 112 -4.17 6.31 10.73
N VAL A 113 -4.18 5.07 10.25
CA VAL A 113 -3.19 4.06 10.65
C VAL A 113 -1.90 4.28 9.85
N THR A 114 -0.76 4.38 10.54
CA THR A 114 0.54 4.54 9.90
C THR A 114 1.59 3.58 10.44
N ILE A 115 2.52 3.20 9.57
CA ILE A 115 3.78 2.55 9.94
C ILE A 115 4.89 3.39 9.32
N ASN A 116 5.77 3.95 10.14
CA ASN A 116 6.89 4.75 9.70
C ASN A 116 8.20 4.15 10.21
N VAL A 117 9.12 3.84 9.31
CA VAL A 117 10.46 3.32 9.64
C VAL A 117 11.50 4.33 9.22
N ALA A 118 12.19 4.93 10.19
CA ALA A 118 13.24 5.92 9.98
C ALA A 118 14.15 6.01 11.20
N GLY A 119 15.40 6.45 11.02
CA GLY A 119 16.31 6.76 12.15
C GLY A 119 16.60 5.59 13.10
N GLY A 120 16.43 4.34 12.65
CA GLY A 120 16.58 3.14 13.49
C GLY A 120 15.38 2.81 14.37
N ALA A 121 14.25 3.50 14.20
CA ALA A 121 13.01 3.27 14.93
C ALA A 121 11.86 2.88 13.99
N ILE A 122 10.84 2.23 14.57
CA ILE A 122 9.55 1.99 13.94
C ILE A 122 8.50 2.71 14.79
N GLU A 123 7.73 3.59 14.16
CA GLU A 123 6.55 4.23 14.75
C GLU A 123 5.29 3.62 14.15
N ILE A 124 4.38 3.16 15.00
CA ILE A 124 3.07 2.63 14.61
C ILE A 124 2.01 3.50 15.26
N VAL A 125 1.21 4.18 14.43
CA VAL A 125 0.03 4.93 14.91
C VAL A 125 -1.21 4.15 14.52
N ALA A 126 -2.05 3.84 15.51
CA ALA A 126 -3.33 3.15 15.30
C ALA A 126 -4.40 3.75 16.22
N PRO A 127 -5.23 4.70 15.75
CA PRO A 127 -6.19 5.43 16.59
C PRO A 127 -7.23 4.56 17.31
N GLY A 128 -7.47 3.34 16.82
CA GLY A 128 -8.34 2.36 17.47
C GLY A 128 -7.57 1.51 18.49
N GLN A 129 -6.90 0.47 18.01
CA GLN A 129 -6.13 -0.45 18.84
C GLN A 129 -5.03 -1.16 18.05
N VAL A 130 -4.00 -1.64 18.75
CA VAL A 130 -3.05 -2.65 18.25
C VAL A 130 -3.35 -3.97 18.97
N LYS A 131 -3.63 -5.03 18.21
CA LYS A 131 -3.85 -6.38 18.76
C LYS A 131 -2.71 -7.30 18.37
N VAL A 132 -2.01 -7.84 19.35
CA VAL A 132 -0.93 -8.82 19.16
C VAL A 132 -1.42 -10.19 19.63
N THR A 133 -1.15 -11.24 18.84
CA THR A 133 -1.38 -12.63 19.23
C THR A 133 -0.02 -13.32 19.40
N GLY A 134 0.23 -13.87 20.59
CA GLY A 134 1.55 -14.36 20.99
C GLY A 134 2.25 -13.39 21.94
N ASP A 135 3.51 -13.69 22.25
CA ASP A 135 4.28 -12.97 23.26
C ASP A 135 4.84 -11.65 22.71
N ILE A 136 4.94 -10.65 23.59
CA ILE A 136 5.70 -9.42 23.38
C ILE A 136 6.92 -9.48 24.30
N ILE A 137 8.12 -9.53 23.72
CA ILE A 137 9.38 -9.55 24.46
C ILE A 137 10.08 -8.21 24.28
N VAL A 138 10.35 -7.52 25.39
CA VAL A 138 11.08 -6.24 25.40
C VAL A 138 12.42 -6.43 26.11
N THR A 139 13.52 -6.31 25.36
CA THR A 139 14.90 -6.47 25.86
C THR A 139 15.63 -5.15 25.81
N GLY A 140 16.32 -4.76 26.88
CA GLY A 140 17.10 -3.53 26.96
C GLY A 140 16.27 -2.23 27.06
N GLY A 141 14.99 -2.26 26.68
CA GLY A 141 14.03 -1.14 26.77
C GLY A 141 13.01 -1.30 27.90
N ASP A 142 11.96 -0.48 27.89
CA ASP A 142 10.87 -0.44 28.88
C ASP A 142 9.51 -0.44 28.17
N VAL A 143 8.45 -0.80 28.89
CA VAL A 143 7.06 -0.62 28.46
C VAL A 143 6.49 0.56 29.22
N VAL A 144 6.08 1.60 28.50
CA VAL A 144 5.52 2.82 29.09
C VAL A 144 4.08 2.98 28.64
N ALA A 145 3.14 3.02 29.59
CA ALA A 145 1.72 3.25 29.34
C ALA A 145 1.30 4.57 29.97
N ASP A 146 0.83 5.52 29.17
CA ASP A 146 0.47 6.89 29.60
C ASP A 146 1.54 7.56 30.47
N GLY A 147 2.81 7.39 30.09
CA GLY A 147 3.96 7.94 30.81
C GLY A 147 4.41 7.15 32.05
N ILE A 148 3.72 6.06 32.40
CA ILE A 148 4.05 5.21 33.53
C ILE A 148 4.93 4.06 33.07
N SER A 149 6.15 3.99 33.62
CA SER A 149 7.13 2.93 33.36
C SER A 149 6.73 1.61 34.03
N LEU A 150 6.71 0.52 33.27
CA LEU A 150 6.48 -0.81 33.84
C LEU A 150 7.63 -1.24 34.75
N LYS A 151 8.88 -0.83 34.47
CA LYS A 151 10.03 -1.11 35.35
C LYS A 151 10.02 -0.36 36.66
N GLU A 152 9.61 0.91 36.64
CA GLU A 152 9.81 1.84 37.77
C GLU A 152 8.52 2.24 38.49
N HIS A 153 7.34 1.81 38.02
CA HIS A 153 6.09 2.17 38.69
C HIS A 153 6.07 1.73 40.15
N ILE A 154 5.60 2.64 41.00
CA ILE A 154 5.46 2.40 42.43
C ILE A 154 3.99 2.22 42.79
N HIS A 155 3.71 1.30 43.71
CA HIS A 155 2.37 1.11 44.27
C HIS A 155 2.20 1.93 45.54
N GLY A 156 1.12 2.72 45.62
CA GLY A 156 0.73 3.45 46.83
C GLY A 156 -0.06 2.59 47.82
N GLY A 157 -0.33 3.12 49.02
CA GLY A 157 -1.23 2.50 50.00
C GLY A 157 -0.62 1.39 50.87
N ILE A 158 0.70 1.17 50.78
CA ILE A 158 1.44 0.20 51.58
C ILE A 158 2.71 0.82 52.20
N VAL A 159 3.02 0.43 53.43
CA VAL A 159 4.33 0.71 54.04
C VAL A 159 5.32 -0.33 53.51
N ARG A 160 6.46 0.11 52.97
CA ARG A 160 7.51 -0.82 52.50
C ARG A 160 7.97 -1.70 53.67
N GLY A 161 7.67 -2.99 53.59
CA GLY A 161 8.20 -3.99 54.50
C GLY A 161 9.69 -4.25 54.27
N ALA A 162 10.33 -4.94 55.21
CA ALA A 162 11.75 -5.28 55.12
C ALA A 162 12.07 -6.38 54.08
N LEU A 163 11.05 -7.06 53.56
CA LEU A 163 11.18 -8.20 52.66
C LEU A 163 10.83 -7.80 51.22
N LYS A 164 11.52 -8.41 50.25
CA LYS A 164 11.08 -8.39 48.85
C LYS A 164 9.83 -9.23 48.73
N THR A 165 8.87 -8.77 47.94
CA THR A 165 7.73 -9.60 47.53
C THR A 165 8.21 -10.74 46.64
N ASP A 166 7.47 -11.83 46.63
CA ASP A 166 7.65 -12.88 45.62
C ASP A 166 7.40 -12.30 44.20
N PRO A 167 7.87 -12.98 43.14
CA PRO A 167 7.53 -12.62 41.77
C PRO A 167 6.01 -12.45 41.60
N PRO A 168 5.54 -11.51 40.76
CA PRO A 168 4.12 -11.42 40.42
C PRO A 168 3.62 -12.78 39.91
N GLU A 169 2.52 -13.27 40.47
CA GLU A 169 1.83 -14.47 39.96
C GLU A 169 1.20 -14.23 38.58
#